data_AF-A0A9W6HXY3-F1
#
_entry.id   AF-A0A9W6HXY3-F1
#
_cell.length_a   1.000
_cell.length_b   1.000
_cell.length_c   1.000
_cell.angle_alpha   90.00
_cell.angle_beta   90.00
_cell.angle_gamma   90.00
#
_symmetry.space_group_name_H-M   'P 1'
#
loop_
_entity.id
_entity.type
_entity.pdbx_description
1 polymer ?
#
loop_
_entity_poly.entity_id
_entity_poly.type
_entity_poly.pdbx_seq_one_letter_code
_entity_poly.pdbx_strand_id
1 'polypeptide(L)'
;MGDFRVPRATNMQTTENQDKALAVVQRLLRERDIRARREYTISLGLFAGRPDIAQRPDKPPLRSWETHLPPVLALVGQGWRGVTVTIGPRTGSYLVSLPGTADPQTVDRERPEKVVELIMAAGPQTAT
;
A
#
# COMPACT_ATOMS: atom_id res chain seq x y z
N MET A 1 -11.53 -24.60 7.55
CA MET A 1 -12.22 -23.87 6.46
C MET A 1 -11.69 -22.44 6.53
N GLY A 2 -10.65 -22.13 5.77
CA GLY A 2 -10.01 -20.80 5.82
C GLY A 2 -10.65 -19.89 4.80
N ASP A 3 -11.27 -18.80 5.26
CA ASP A 3 -11.75 -17.70 4.43
C ASP A 3 -10.56 -17.09 3.66
N PHE A 4 -10.32 -17.58 2.45
CA PHE A 4 -9.47 -16.90 1.48
C PHE A 4 -10.21 -15.66 1.00
N ARG A 5 -10.05 -14.56 1.74
CA ARG A 5 -10.44 -13.22 1.28
C ARG A 5 -9.60 -12.89 0.05
N VAL A 6 -10.15 -13.14 -1.12
CA VAL A 6 -9.63 -12.62 -2.39
C VAL A 6 -9.63 -11.10 -2.28
N PRO A 7 -8.47 -10.41 -2.38
CA PRO A 7 -8.44 -8.97 -2.47
C PRO A 7 -9.23 -8.55 -3.71
N ARG A 8 -10.31 -7.78 -3.52
CA ARG A 8 -11.11 -7.26 -4.64
C ARG A 8 -10.21 -6.42 -5.54
N ALA A 9 -10.20 -6.74 -6.83
CA ALA A 9 -9.61 -5.89 -7.86
C ALA A 9 -10.05 -4.43 -7.65
N THR A 10 -9.08 -3.54 -7.45
CA THR A 10 -9.34 -2.12 -7.23
C THR A 10 -9.84 -1.51 -8.55
N ASN A 11 -11.06 -0.97 -8.56
CA ASN A 11 -11.62 -0.27 -9.73
C ASN A 11 -10.68 0.89 -10.14
N MET A 12 -10.41 1.07 -11.43
CA MET A 12 -9.51 2.12 -11.96
C MET A 12 -9.85 3.53 -11.42
N GLN A 13 -11.14 3.83 -11.27
CA GLN A 13 -11.59 5.10 -10.69
C GLN A 13 -11.23 5.26 -9.21
N THR A 14 -11.16 4.15 -8.47
CA THR A 14 -10.69 4.13 -7.08
C THR A 14 -9.19 4.38 -7.03
N THR A 15 -8.41 3.80 -7.95
CA THR A 15 -6.96 4.01 -8.03
C THR A 15 -6.59 5.47 -8.37
N GLU A 16 -7.26 6.10 -9.33
CA GLU A 16 -7.04 7.52 -9.63
C GLU A 16 -7.35 8.45 -8.45
N ASN A 17 -8.43 8.15 -7.71
CA ASN A 17 -8.80 8.93 -6.54
C ASN A 17 -7.78 8.76 -5.40
N GLN A 18 -7.24 7.56 -5.22
CA GLN A 18 -6.16 7.29 -4.28
C GLN A 18 -4.88 8.03 -4.68
N ASP A 19 -4.57 8.05 -5.98
CA ASP A 19 -3.43 8.77 -6.51
C ASP A 19 -3.55 10.29 -6.31
N LYS A 20 -4.73 10.87 -6.50
CA LYS A 20 -4.95 12.30 -6.18
C LYS A 20 -4.74 12.58 -4.70
N ALA A 21 -5.28 11.73 -3.82
CA ALA A 21 -5.14 11.90 -2.37
C ALA A 21 -3.68 11.80 -1.90
N LEU A 22 -2.94 10.79 -2.37
CA LEU A 22 -1.52 10.62 -2.03
C LEU A 22 -0.65 11.75 -2.61
N ALA A 23 -1.02 12.34 -3.75
CA ALA A 23 -0.29 13.48 -4.31
C ALA A 23 -0.40 14.73 -3.42
N VAL A 24 -1.55 14.94 -2.75
CA VAL A 24 -1.70 16.01 -1.75
C VAL A 24 -0.75 15.79 -0.58
N VAL A 25 -0.72 14.58 -0.02
CA VAL A 25 0.20 14.24 1.09
C VAL A 25 1.66 14.41 0.67
N GLN A 26 2.03 13.93 -0.53
CA GLN A 26 3.39 14.09 -1.05
C GLN A 26 3.80 15.56 -1.19
N ARG A 27 2.87 16.42 -1.64
CA ARG A 27 3.12 17.87 -1.71
C ARG A 27 3.36 18.46 -0.33
N LEU A 28 2.52 18.14 0.66
CA LEU A 28 2.66 18.66 2.02
C LEU A 28 3.97 18.19 2.68
N LEU A 29 4.40 16.95 2.43
CA LEU A 29 5.70 16.46 2.88
C LEU A 29 6.85 17.24 2.24
N ARG A 30 6.74 17.56 0.94
CA ARG A 30 7.74 18.35 0.24
C ARG A 30 7.85 19.78 0.77
N GLU A 31 6.73 20.39 1.17
CA GLU A 31 6.71 21.70 1.84
C GLU A 31 7.43 21.67 3.20
N ARG A 32 7.66 20.48 3.78
CA ARG A 32 8.46 20.25 4.99
C ARG A 32 9.86 19.70 4.71
N ASP A 33 10.33 19.80 3.46
CA ASP A 33 11.60 19.23 2.98
C ASP A 33 11.73 17.71 3.15
N ILE A 34 10.60 17.01 3.31
CA ILE A 34 10.56 15.55 3.37
C ILE A 34 10.32 15.01 1.96
N ARG A 35 11.25 14.16 1.50
CA ARG A 35 11.10 13.46 0.23
C ARG A 35 10.28 12.20 0.43
N ALA A 36 9.28 12.02 -0.44
CA ALA A 36 8.46 10.83 -0.47
C ALA A 36 8.37 10.31 -1.91
N ARG A 37 8.39 8.98 -2.04
CA ARG A 37 8.29 8.25 -3.30
C ARG A 37 6.98 7.48 -3.31
N ARG A 38 6.27 7.50 -4.43
CA ARG A 38 5.14 6.60 -4.64
C ARG A 38 5.64 5.24 -5.13
N GLU A 39 5.10 4.19 -4.54
CA GLU A 39 5.36 2.81 -4.89
C GLU A 39 4.04 2.12 -5.26
N TYR A 40 4.09 1.36 -6.35
CA TYR A 40 2.99 0.53 -6.82
C TYR A 40 3.44 -0.93 -6.70
N THR A 41 2.69 -1.74 -5.95
CA THR A 41 3.00 -3.15 -5.80
C THR A 41 2.03 -3.97 -6.66
N ILE A 42 2.60 -4.70 -7.62
CA ILE A 42 1.87 -5.68 -8.43
C ILE A 42 2.33 -7.05 -7.97
N SER A 43 1.42 -7.84 -7.41
CA SER A 43 1.70 -9.23 -7.03
C SER A 43 1.22 -10.16 -8.13
N LEU A 44 2.16 -10.91 -8.72
CA LEU A 44 1.87 -11.95 -9.70
C LEU A 44 1.91 -13.32 -9.01
N GLY A 45 0.76 -13.96 -8.87
CA GLY A 45 0.66 -15.32 -8.36
C GLY A 45 0.79 -16.35 -9.49
N LEU A 46 1.86 -17.15 -9.49
CA LEU A 46 2.00 -18.31 -10.37
C LEU A 46 1.75 -19.59 -9.56
N PHE A 47 0.70 -20.34 -9.90
CA PHE A 47 0.44 -21.64 -9.28
C PHE A 47 1.17 -22.74 -10.08
N ALA A 48 2.31 -23.21 -9.57
CA ALA A 48 2.97 -24.39 -10.11
C ALA A 48 2.20 -25.64 -9.63
N GLY A 49 1.37 -26.21 -10.51
CA GLY A 49 0.84 -27.55 -10.27
C GLY A 49 1.99 -28.54 -10.11
N ARG A 50 2.01 -29.30 -9.02
CA ARG A 50 2.97 -30.40 -8.77
C ARG A 50 3.13 -31.26 -10.04
N PRO A 51 4.36 -31.63 -10.45
CA PRO A 51 4.59 -32.40 -11.68
C PRO A 51 4.25 -33.91 -11.56
N ASP A 52 3.47 -34.33 -10.57
CA ASP A 52 3.27 -35.75 -10.25
C ASP A 52 1.85 -36.25 -10.52
N ILE A 53 1.17 -35.68 -11.52
CA ILE A 53 -0.07 -36.25 -12.05
C ILE A 53 0.01 -36.20 -13.56
N ALA A 54 0.72 -37.20 -14.11
CA ALA A 54 0.57 -37.60 -15.49
C ALA A 54 -0.94 -37.88 -15.78
N GLN A 55 -1.37 -37.45 -16.97
CA GLN A 55 -2.58 -37.89 -17.67
C GLN A 55 -3.93 -37.35 -17.17
N ARG A 56 -4.39 -36.24 -17.75
CA ARG A 56 -5.81 -36.03 -18.14
C ARG A 56 -5.90 -34.92 -19.19
N PRO A 57 -6.60 -35.11 -20.33
CA PRO A 57 -6.73 -34.09 -21.37
C PRO A 57 -7.76 -32.98 -21.06
N ASP A 58 -8.39 -32.98 -19.89
CA ASP A 58 -9.51 -32.06 -19.54
C ASP A 58 -9.20 -31.04 -18.44
N LYS A 59 -7.94 -30.61 -18.24
CA LYS A 59 -7.64 -29.58 -17.22
C LYS A 59 -7.72 -28.16 -17.79
N PRO A 60 -8.48 -27.24 -17.15
CA PRO A 60 -8.62 -25.86 -17.61
C PRO A 60 -7.27 -25.10 -17.50
N PRO A 61 -7.07 -24.04 -18.30
CA PRO A 61 -5.79 -23.36 -18.41
C PRO A 61 -5.37 -22.71 -17.09
N LEU A 62 -4.05 -22.61 -16.90
CA LEU A 62 -3.42 -21.88 -15.80
C LEU A 62 -4.09 -20.51 -15.62
N ARG A 63 -4.78 -20.32 -14.50
CA ARG A 63 -5.29 -19.00 -14.11
C ARG A 63 -4.16 -18.25 -13.42
N SER A 64 -3.42 -17.44 -14.17
CA SER A 64 -2.69 -16.32 -13.57
C SER A 64 -3.71 -15.29 -13.08
N TRP A 65 -3.43 -14.68 -11.93
CA TRP A 65 -4.17 -13.51 -11.48
C TRP A 65 -3.18 -12.43 -11.06
N GLU A 66 -3.38 -11.24 -11.57
CA GLU A 66 -2.64 -10.04 -11.16
C GLU A 66 -3.39 -9.41 -9.99
N THR A 67 -2.70 -9.23 -8.87
CA THR A 67 -3.23 -8.42 -7.77
C THR A 67 -2.64 -7.02 -7.88
N HIS A 68 -3.50 -6.04 -8.10
CA HIS A 68 -3.14 -4.63 -7.93
C HIS A 68 -3.35 -4.24 -6.48
N LEU A 69 -2.25 -4.07 -5.74
CA LEU A 69 -2.31 -3.48 -4.40
C LEU A 69 -2.49 -1.95 -4.54
N PRO A 70 -3.18 -1.31 -3.57
CA PRO A 70 -3.34 0.13 -3.58
C PRO A 70 -1.97 0.83 -3.55
N PRO A 71 -1.86 2.01 -4.18
CA PRO A 71 -0.62 2.78 -4.19
C PRO A 71 -0.20 3.13 -2.76
N VAL A 72 1.11 3.13 -2.53
CA VAL A 72 1.73 3.44 -1.24
C VAL A 72 2.66 4.62 -1.41
N LEU A 73 2.68 5.54 -0.45
CA LEU A 73 3.69 6.59 -0.35
C LEU A 73 4.73 6.17 0.69
N ALA A 74 5.95 5.89 0.24
CA ALA A 74 7.10 5.57 1.08
C ALA A 74 7.95 6.83 1.30
N LEU A 75 8.34 7.11 2.53
CA LEU A 75 9.27 8.19 2.82
C LEU A 75 10.71 7.79 2.50
N VAL A 76 11.48 8.71 1.91
CA VAL A 76 12.84 8.45 1.44
C VAL A 76 13.80 9.52 1.97
N GLY A 77 14.86 9.09 2.65
CA GLY A 77 15.90 9.96 3.18
C GLY A 77 15.78 10.27 4.67
N GLN A 78 16.84 10.86 5.25
CA GLN A 78 16.93 11.34 6.64
C GLN A 78 16.36 10.37 7.71
N GLY A 79 16.66 9.07 7.68
CA GLY A 79 16.21 8.15 8.74
C GLY A 79 14.71 7.79 8.73
N TRP A 80 13.93 8.26 7.75
CA TRP A 80 12.50 7.97 7.62
C TRP A 80 12.19 6.59 7.01
N ARG A 81 12.88 5.55 7.48
CA ARG A 81 12.70 4.19 6.94
C ARG A 81 11.41 3.58 7.47
N GLY A 82 10.66 2.89 6.60
CA GLY A 82 9.50 2.08 7.01
C GLY A 82 8.21 2.84 7.27
N VAL A 83 8.17 4.16 7.06
CA VAL A 83 6.90 4.89 7.07
C VAL A 83 6.21 4.74 5.73
N THR A 84 4.97 4.26 5.77
CA THR A 84 4.13 4.11 4.58
C THR A 84 2.78 4.77 4.78
N VAL A 85 2.30 5.46 3.74
CA VAL A 85 0.95 6.04 3.71
C VAL A 85 0.16 5.38 2.60
N THR A 86 -1.01 4.86 2.91
CA THR A 86 -1.96 4.27 1.96
C THR A 86 -3.35 4.84 2.17
N ILE A 87 -4.29 4.49 1.29
CA ILE A 87 -5.70 4.87 1.44
C ILE A 87 -6.53 3.64 1.76
N GLY A 88 -7.29 3.70 2.86
CA GLY A 88 -8.20 2.66 3.29
C GLY A 88 -9.29 2.42 2.22
N PRO A 89 -9.51 1.17 1.79
CA PRO A 89 -10.36 0.85 0.65
C PRO A 89 -11.86 1.07 0.88
N ARG A 90 -12.29 1.20 2.14
CA ARG A 90 -13.72 1.35 2.50
C ARG A 90 -14.10 2.80 2.80
N THR A 91 -13.26 3.49 3.56
CA THR A 91 -13.55 4.84 4.06
C THR A 91 -12.85 5.94 3.25
N GLY A 92 -11.83 5.59 2.46
CA GLY A 92 -10.97 6.58 1.81
C GLY A 92 -10.07 7.36 2.78
N SER A 93 -10.05 6.99 4.06
CA SER A 93 -9.15 7.55 5.08
C SER A 93 -7.70 7.21 4.75
N TYR A 94 -6.76 8.05 5.18
CA TYR A 94 -5.35 7.72 5.13
C TYR A 94 -5.03 6.67 6.20
N LEU A 95 -4.20 5.70 5.85
CA LEU A 95 -3.62 4.73 6.75
C LEU A 95 -2.12 4.97 6.77
N VAL A 96 -1.59 5.33 7.93
CA VAL A 96 -0.18 5.66 8.16
C VAL A 96 0.44 4.55 9.00
N SER A 97 1.30 3.75 8.40
CA SER A 97 2.09 2.77 9.13
C SER A 97 3.42 3.40 9.50
N LEU A 98 3.67 3.52 10.79
CA LEU A 98 4.93 4.03 11.35
C LEU A 98 5.82 2.86 11.78
N PRO A 99 7.15 3.04 11.77
CA PRO A 99 8.05 2.05 12.32
C PRO A 99 7.84 1.89 13.83
N GLY A 100 7.83 0.65 14.31
CA GLY A 100 7.63 0.34 15.74
C GLY A 100 6.18 0.33 16.20
N THR A 101 5.21 0.71 15.36
CA THR A 101 3.78 0.55 15.65
C THR A 101 3.25 -0.72 15.01
N ALA A 102 2.56 -1.56 15.78
CA ALA A 102 1.97 -2.80 15.29
C ALA A 102 0.81 -2.55 14.30
N ASP A 103 0.06 -1.47 14.51
CA ASP A 103 -1.13 -1.15 13.73
C ASP A 103 -1.01 0.19 12.97
N PRO A 104 -1.53 0.26 11.73
CA PRO A 104 -1.62 1.51 10.98
C PRO A 104 -2.52 2.53 11.69
N GLN A 105 -2.05 3.77 11.79
CA GLN A 105 -2.85 4.88 12.30
C GLN A 105 -3.79 5.38 11.21
N THR A 106 -5.07 5.55 11.56
CA THR A 106 -6.09 6.04 10.63
C THR A 106 -6.23 7.55 10.75
N VAL A 107 -6.20 8.26 9.63
CA VAL A 107 -6.41 9.71 9.55
C VAL A 107 -7.53 10.01 8.58
N ASP A 108 -8.43 10.92 8.96
CA ASP A 108 -9.54 11.32 8.12
C ASP A 108 -9.07 11.92 6.79
N ARG A 109 -9.79 11.58 5.72
CA ARG A 109 -9.47 12.03 4.36
C ARG A 109 -9.46 13.55 4.23
N GLU A 110 -10.30 14.23 4.99
CA GLU A 110 -10.45 15.69 4.98
C GLU A 110 -9.28 16.42 5.63
N ARG A 111 -8.40 15.69 6.34
CA ARG A 111 -7.31 16.24 7.13
C ARG A 111 -5.94 15.68 6.74
N PRO A 112 -5.51 15.87 5.47
CA PRO A 112 -4.20 15.38 5.02
C PRO A 112 -3.02 15.99 5.79
N GLU A 113 -3.20 17.17 6.40
CA GLU A 113 -2.19 17.80 7.27
C GLU A 113 -1.84 16.96 8.49
N LYS A 114 -2.83 16.24 9.06
CA LYS A 114 -2.59 15.34 10.20
C LYS A 114 -1.67 14.17 9.86
N VAL A 115 -1.68 13.71 8.60
CA VAL A 115 -0.73 12.68 8.14
C VAL A 115 0.70 13.19 8.29
N VAL A 116 0.96 14.44 7.90
CA VAL A 116 2.28 15.05 8.02
C VAL A 116 2.66 15.28 9.48
N GLU A 117 1.72 15.74 10.30
CA GLU A 117 1.95 15.89 11.75
C GLU A 117 2.33 14.57 12.42
N LEU A 118 1.63 13.48 12.10
CA LEU A 118 1.94 12.14 12.61
C LEU A 118 3.31 11.65 12.19
N ILE A 119 3.66 11.86 10.92
CA ILE A 119 4.98 11.53 10.39
C ILE A 119 6.01 12.34 11.18
N MET A 120 5.91 13.66 11.20
CA MET A 120 6.83 14.55 11.90
C MET A 120 6.99 14.18 13.39
N ALA A 121 5.90 13.82 14.07
CA ALA A 121 5.90 13.42 15.48
C ALA A 121 6.62 12.10 15.73
N ALA A 122 6.56 11.14 14.79
CA ALA A 122 7.32 9.89 14.87
C ALA A 122 8.83 10.12 14.76
N GLY A 123 9.23 11.19 14.06
CA GLY A 123 10.62 11.57 13.87
C GLY A 123 11.41 10.59 12.97
N PRO A 124 12.59 11.02 12.52
CA PRO A 124 13.49 10.13 11.80
C PRO A 124 14.03 9.05 12.75
N GLN A 125 14.09 7.79 12.30
CA GLN A 125 14.77 6.76 13.07
C GLN A 125 16.27 7.05 13.07
N THR A 126 16.80 7.40 14.24
CA THR A 126 18.24 7.30 14.50
C THR A 126 18.58 5.82 14.57
N ALA A 127 19.37 5.33 13.61
CA ALA A 127 19.92 3.98 13.69
C ALA A 127 20.79 3.89 14.96
N THR A 128 20.31 3.13 15.95
CA THR A 128 21.09 2.75 17.14
C THR A 128 21.75 1.40 16.88
#